data_AF-G0QBH7-F1
#
_entry.id   AF-G0QBH7-F1
#
_cell.length_a   1.000
_cell.length_b   1.000
_cell.length_c   1.000
_cell.angle_alpha   90.00
_cell.angle_beta   90.00
_cell.angle_gamma   90.00
#
_symmetry.space_group_name_H-M   'P 1'
#
loop_
_entity.id
_entity.type
_entity.pdbx_description
1 polymer ?
#
loop_
_entity_poly.entity_id
_entity_poly.type
_entity_poly.pdbx_seq_one_letter_code
_entity_poly.pdbx_strand_id
1 'polypeptide(L)'
;YAVTERNADIAGMSLGAAGASSTVFSAVDRQMREAKAAGTLVTVSSGNGGAFFSGGDEGAPVSTPASEFDAFAVGASADQPAVINTSEAFPPTIPSSIAAFTGSNNDITQFSSGAVISDRQSLDLVAGTTAVGDFYPDDYPRQYVQPDVAAPGLFVLSSGPLGSGAGAPGVNATSDGYSWTQGTSMAQPHVAGAAALLESSTDRDLSPQEISAALTETAEKPANASEKFPSIGNRDIRYGAGIINVSAAALAVQSTTTVTGTVTDNDSDTITGASLETESGSLVRTNDAGEFTLVSTESTPTVTVDAHGFDPVTQQVSSGSETFSLDSNLTVTEIVEGQPAVAESGGEFTIVADVASVETFTLELNDTSSSLIGIDERDLTASIDGVGEISIGEPVDLDGFTGLAEITVSISETADVAAGDELLFDHTFEGGNDSVSVTTGPTTLVDAAGTVSSVSIEADFIGTVNDQPTTNVTAEGIVKDGALSDGDKVTFTIGGQPVATNVTSDGVATAEVNAETL
;
A
#
# COMPACT_ATOMS: atom_id res chain seq x y z
N TYR A 1 1.68 0.22 30.64
CA TYR A 1 1.12 -0.59 31.77
C TYR A 1 1.58 -2.03 31.72
N ALA A 2 1.23 -2.84 30.70
CA ALA A 2 1.69 -4.23 30.61
C ALA A 2 3.23 -4.34 30.66
N VAL A 3 3.92 -3.51 29.88
CA VAL A 3 5.39 -3.38 29.89
C VAL A 3 5.86 -2.76 31.21
N THR A 4 5.51 -1.50 31.45
CA THR A 4 6.11 -0.68 32.53
C THR A 4 5.73 -1.07 33.97
N GLU A 5 4.52 -1.59 34.21
CA GLU A 5 4.00 -1.84 35.56
C GLU A 5 3.86 -3.33 35.89
N ARG A 6 3.83 -4.19 34.86
CA ARG A 6 3.63 -5.64 35.04
C ARG A 6 4.83 -6.47 34.59
N ASN A 7 5.84 -5.87 33.95
CA ASN A 7 7.03 -6.56 33.47
C ASN A 7 6.64 -7.82 32.67
N ALA A 8 5.67 -7.67 31.77
CA ALA A 8 5.23 -8.76 30.92
C ALA A 8 6.25 -8.96 29.81
N ASP A 9 6.74 -10.19 29.66
CA ASP A 9 7.66 -10.53 28.57
C ASP A 9 6.91 -10.67 27.23
N ILE A 10 5.62 -10.98 27.28
CA ILE A 10 4.75 -11.12 26.11
C ILE A 10 3.43 -10.35 26.32
N ALA A 11 3.08 -9.52 25.34
CA ALA A 11 1.79 -8.82 25.27
C ALA A 11 1.01 -9.27 24.02
N GLY A 12 -0.11 -9.97 24.24
CA GLY A 12 -1.00 -10.39 23.16
C GLY A 12 -2.16 -9.42 22.91
N MET A 13 -2.39 -9.08 21.64
CA MET A 13 -3.45 -8.15 21.20
C MET A 13 -4.33 -8.78 20.12
N SER A 14 -5.53 -9.22 20.52
CA SER A 14 -6.57 -9.70 19.62
C SER A 14 -7.54 -8.58 19.24
N LEU A 15 -7.02 -7.55 18.57
CA LEU A 15 -7.74 -6.35 18.18
C LEU A 15 -7.15 -5.77 16.88
N GLY A 16 -7.86 -4.83 16.29
CA GLY A 16 -7.34 -4.03 15.19
C GLY A 16 -8.36 -3.03 14.66
N ALA A 17 -7.87 -1.95 14.06
CA ALA A 17 -8.67 -1.02 13.26
C ALA A 17 -8.39 -1.27 11.78
N ALA A 18 -9.45 -1.54 11.00
CA ALA A 18 -9.33 -1.82 9.58
C ALA A 18 -9.81 -0.63 8.75
N GLY A 19 -9.13 -0.39 7.61
CA GLY A 19 -9.51 0.59 6.59
C GLY A 19 -9.75 -0.07 5.23
N ALA A 20 -9.97 0.76 4.21
CA ALA A 20 -9.98 0.30 2.81
C ALA A 20 -8.60 -0.20 2.35
N SER A 21 -7.53 0.27 3.00
CA SER A 21 -6.15 -0.16 2.83
C SER A 21 -5.56 -0.55 4.17
N SER A 22 -4.38 -1.21 4.16
CA SER A 22 -3.58 -1.42 5.36
C SER A 22 -3.25 -0.06 5.98
N THR A 23 -3.13 0.01 7.31
CA THR A 23 -2.98 1.30 8.01
C THR A 23 -1.79 1.26 8.94
N VAL A 24 -0.91 2.26 8.91
CA VAL A 24 0.26 2.37 9.80
C VAL A 24 0.03 3.62 10.65
N PHE A 25 0.35 3.55 11.94
CA PHE A 25 0.06 4.64 12.88
C PHE A 25 1.28 4.90 13.78
N SER A 26 1.98 6.00 13.50
CA SER A 26 3.24 6.38 14.17
C SER A 26 3.19 6.34 15.71
N ALA A 27 2.06 6.71 16.32
CA ALA A 27 1.93 6.69 17.77
C ALA A 27 1.81 5.27 18.34
N VAL A 28 1.29 4.31 17.58
CA VAL A 28 1.25 2.88 17.91
C VAL A 28 2.64 2.27 17.68
N ASP A 29 3.27 2.55 16.54
CA ASP A 29 4.64 2.10 16.24
C ASP A 29 5.61 2.48 17.37
N ARG A 30 5.63 3.74 17.79
CA ARG A 30 6.46 4.18 18.92
C ARG A 30 6.23 3.33 20.19
N GLN A 31 4.99 3.00 20.52
CA GLN A 31 4.69 2.15 21.68
C GLN A 31 5.18 0.71 21.51
N MET A 32 5.15 0.19 20.28
CA MET A 32 5.68 -1.14 19.97
C MET A 32 7.20 -1.17 20.07
N ARG A 33 7.89 -0.15 19.55
CA ARG A 33 9.35 0.00 19.72
C ARG A 33 9.75 0.10 21.18
N GLU A 34 9.04 0.91 21.97
CA GLU A 34 9.28 1.02 23.42
C GLU A 34 9.06 -0.33 24.14
N ALA A 35 8.04 -1.10 23.76
CA ALA A 35 7.80 -2.43 24.32
C ALA A 35 8.94 -3.41 23.96
N LYS A 36 9.34 -3.45 22.68
CA LYS A 36 10.42 -4.31 22.18
C LYS A 36 11.76 -3.96 22.83
N ALA A 37 12.07 -2.67 22.96
CA ALA A 37 13.29 -2.18 23.63
C ALA A 37 13.29 -2.50 25.14
N ALA A 38 12.12 -2.62 25.75
CA ALA A 38 11.96 -3.07 27.14
C ALA A 38 11.99 -4.60 27.29
N GLY A 39 12.17 -5.35 26.21
CA GLY A 39 12.19 -6.82 26.22
C GLY A 39 10.82 -7.49 26.09
N THR A 40 9.76 -6.74 25.79
CA THR A 40 8.41 -7.31 25.60
C THR A 40 8.13 -7.60 24.12
N LEU A 41 7.78 -8.85 23.80
CA LEU A 41 7.25 -9.21 22.48
C LEU A 41 5.77 -8.83 22.38
N VAL A 42 5.40 -8.05 21.36
CA VAL A 42 4.00 -7.68 21.07
C VAL A 42 3.47 -8.53 19.92
N THR A 43 2.50 -9.40 20.21
CA THR A 43 1.86 -10.27 19.19
C THR A 43 0.46 -9.77 18.88
N VAL A 44 0.10 -9.65 17.61
CA VAL A 44 -1.15 -8.97 17.19
C VAL A 44 -1.90 -9.79 16.14
N SER A 45 -3.22 -9.89 16.24
CA SER A 45 -4.05 -10.51 15.19
C SER A 45 -4.05 -9.67 13.91
N SER A 46 -3.81 -10.27 12.74
CA SER A 46 -3.66 -9.52 11.47
C SER A 46 -4.95 -8.90 10.92
N GLY A 47 -6.12 -9.35 11.39
CA GLY A 47 -7.43 -8.92 10.90
C GLY A 47 -8.24 -10.05 10.27
N ASN A 48 -9.54 -9.81 10.04
CA ASN A 48 -10.48 -10.81 9.53
C ASN A 48 -11.09 -10.41 8.16
N GLY A 49 -10.38 -9.58 7.38
CA GLY A 49 -10.89 -8.99 6.13
C GLY A 49 -10.79 -9.89 4.89
N GLY A 50 -10.00 -10.98 4.94
CA GLY A 50 -9.56 -11.74 3.77
C GLY A 50 -10.66 -12.23 2.82
N ALA A 51 -11.82 -12.61 3.33
CA ALA A 51 -12.94 -13.11 2.52
C ALA A 51 -14.07 -12.07 2.34
N PHE A 52 -14.10 -11.03 3.18
CA PHE A 52 -15.19 -10.06 3.20
C PHE A 52 -15.03 -8.97 2.12
N PHE A 53 -13.81 -8.75 1.60
CA PHE A 53 -13.52 -7.66 0.66
C PHE A 53 -13.13 -8.12 -0.76
N SER A 54 -12.43 -9.25 -0.94
CA SER A 54 -11.78 -9.59 -2.21
C SER A 54 -12.30 -10.87 -2.90
N GLY A 55 -13.13 -11.69 -2.26
CA GLY A 55 -13.71 -12.87 -2.91
C GLY A 55 -12.68 -13.89 -3.43
N GLY A 56 -11.50 -13.99 -2.82
CA GLY A 56 -10.43 -14.87 -3.29
C GLY A 56 -9.24 -15.02 -2.33
N ASP A 57 -8.17 -15.60 -2.86
CA ASP A 57 -6.88 -15.89 -2.20
C ASP A 57 -5.96 -14.64 -2.09
N GLU A 58 -6.47 -13.45 -2.41
CA GLU A 58 -5.72 -12.19 -2.58
C GLU A 58 -5.33 -11.51 -1.27
N GLY A 59 -5.68 -12.10 -0.12
CA GLY A 59 -5.54 -11.44 1.17
C GLY A 59 -6.54 -10.28 1.35
N ALA A 60 -6.27 -9.45 2.35
CA ALA A 60 -7.03 -8.23 2.65
C ALA A 60 -6.15 -7.29 3.48
N PRO A 61 -6.48 -5.98 3.49
CA PRO A 61 -5.84 -5.01 4.38
C PRO A 61 -5.58 -5.55 5.78
N VAL A 62 -4.34 -5.36 6.23
CA VAL A 62 -3.91 -5.69 7.59
C VAL A 62 -4.30 -4.53 8.49
N SER A 63 -4.96 -4.85 9.61
CA SER A 63 -5.42 -3.84 10.56
C SER A 63 -4.28 -3.34 11.44
N THR A 64 -4.19 -2.03 11.70
CA THR A 64 -3.31 -1.52 12.75
C THR A 64 -3.80 -2.07 14.11
N PRO A 65 -2.92 -2.60 14.98
CA PRO A 65 -1.47 -2.41 14.95
C PRO A 65 -0.68 -3.56 14.33
N ALA A 66 -1.32 -4.56 13.73
CA ALA A 66 -0.63 -5.70 13.11
C ALA A 66 0.13 -5.33 11.81
N SER A 67 -0.20 -4.20 11.21
CA SER A 67 0.47 -3.67 10.02
C SER A 67 1.77 -2.92 10.35
N GLU A 68 2.06 -2.62 11.62
CA GLU A 68 3.34 -2.03 12.00
C GLU A 68 4.48 -3.04 11.78
N PHE A 69 5.67 -2.56 11.38
CA PHE A 69 6.82 -3.44 11.15
C PHE A 69 7.26 -4.15 12.44
N ASP A 70 7.22 -3.45 13.58
CA ASP A 70 7.65 -3.99 14.87
C ASP A 70 6.56 -4.83 15.58
N ALA A 71 5.37 -4.98 14.98
CA ALA A 71 4.38 -5.93 15.45
C ALA A 71 4.74 -7.34 15.01
N PHE A 72 4.58 -8.33 15.89
CA PHE A 72 4.61 -9.73 15.48
C PHE A 72 3.20 -10.17 15.10
N ALA A 73 2.83 -10.00 13.82
CA ALA A 73 1.46 -10.20 13.38
C ALA A 73 1.12 -11.66 13.09
N VAL A 74 -0.13 -12.02 13.38
CA VAL A 74 -0.59 -13.40 13.39
C VAL A 74 -1.80 -13.58 12.48
N GLY A 75 -1.59 -14.33 11.40
CA GLY A 75 -2.63 -14.86 10.54
C GLY A 75 -3.31 -16.10 11.11
N ALA A 76 -4.42 -16.51 10.50
CA ALA A 76 -5.22 -17.65 10.96
C ALA A 76 -5.18 -18.82 9.98
N SER A 77 -4.75 -19.98 10.46
CA SER A 77 -4.82 -21.25 9.75
C SER A 77 -5.98 -22.13 10.24
N ALA A 78 -6.30 -23.16 9.45
CA ALA A 78 -7.20 -24.23 9.84
C ALA A 78 -6.39 -25.43 10.36
N ASP A 79 -6.70 -25.88 11.57
CA ASP A 79 -6.12 -27.11 12.13
C ASP A 79 -7.04 -28.31 11.84
N GLN A 80 -6.51 -29.31 11.12
CA GLN A 80 -7.12 -30.60 10.80
C GLN A 80 -8.45 -30.57 10.00
N PRO A 81 -8.80 -31.67 9.30
CA PRO A 81 -10.09 -31.72 8.64
C PRO A 81 -11.12 -31.71 9.74
N ALA A 82 -12.19 -30.93 9.57
CA ALA A 82 -13.43 -31.32 10.20
C ALA A 82 -13.64 -32.79 9.78
N VAL A 83 -13.39 -33.72 10.70
CA VAL A 83 -13.78 -35.11 10.51
C VAL A 83 -15.30 -35.02 10.41
N ILE A 84 -15.81 -35.04 9.18
CA ILE A 84 -17.21 -35.23 8.85
C ILE A 84 -17.53 -36.70 9.20
N ASN A 85 -17.40 -37.08 10.47
CA ASN A 85 -17.85 -38.36 10.97
C ASN A 85 -19.13 -38.12 11.77
N THR A 86 -20.22 -38.52 11.14
CA THR A 86 -21.61 -38.22 11.43
C THR A 86 -22.18 -39.03 12.61
N SER A 87 -21.52 -39.12 13.76
CA SER A 87 -22.12 -39.89 14.87
C SER A 87 -21.94 -39.41 16.30
N GLU A 88 -21.18 -38.34 16.56
CA GLU A 88 -21.15 -37.70 17.88
C GLU A 88 -21.41 -36.20 17.66
N ALA A 89 -22.32 -35.63 18.44
CA ALA A 89 -22.82 -34.29 18.21
C ALA A 89 -21.68 -33.25 18.13
N PHE A 90 -21.71 -32.47 17.03
CA PHE A 90 -20.98 -31.22 16.78
C PHE A 90 -19.61 -31.32 16.04
N PRO A 91 -19.35 -30.44 15.04
CA PRO A 91 -20.19 -29.33 14.61
C PRO A 91 -21.46 -29.72 13.86
N PRO A 92 -22.56 -28.94 14.00
CA PRO A 92 -23.90 -29.34 13.63
C PRO A 92 -24.02 -29.07 12.13
N THR A 93 -23.64 -30.00 11.25
CA THR A 93 -23.72 -29.77 9.80
C THR A 93 -23.17 -28.40 9.39
N ILE A 94 -21.85 -28.28 9.20
CA ILE A 94 -21.26 -27.09 8.54
C ILE A 94 -22.14 -26.79 7.31
N PRO A 95 -22.90 -25.68 7.26
CA PRO A 95 -23.67 -25.34 6.08
C PRO A 95 -22.71 -25.34 4.89
N SER A 96 -23.14 -25.79 3.72
CA SER A 96 -22.28 -25.84 2.53
C SER A 96 -21.68 -24.47 2.17
N SER A 97 -22.27 -23.37 2.66
CA SER A 97 -21.73 -22.02 2.58
C SER A 97 -20.52 -21.75 3.49
N ILE A 98 -20.30 -22.54 4.54
CA ILE A 98 -19.19 -22.37 5.50
C ILE A 98 -18.00 -23.30 5.17
N ALA A 99 -18.24 -24.41 4.47
CA ALA A 99 -17.18 -25.28 3.93
C ALA A 99 -16.29 -24.56 2.89
N ALA A 100 -16.74 -23.42 2.37
CA ALA A 100 -15.94 -22.55 1.50
C ALA A 100 -14.82 -21.81 2.25
N PHE A 101 -14.95 -21.57 3.57
CA PHE A 101 -13.95 -20.80 4.36
C PHE A 101 -12.80 -21.65 4.89
N THR A 102 -12.94 -22.97 4.82
CA THR A 102 -11.90 -23.91 5.19
C THR A 102 -11.08 -24.16 3.94
N GLY A 103 -9.87 -23.60 3.87
CA GLY A 103 -8.87 -24.12 2.94
C GLY A 103 -8.62 -25.62 3.17
N SER A 104 -7.62 -26.18 2.51
CA SER A 104 -7.21 -27.54 2.84
C SER A 104 -6.70 -27.63 4.30
N ASN A 105 -6.53 -28.81 4.87
CA ASN A 105 -5.90 -28.93 6.19
C ASN A 105 -4.51 -28.30 6.17
N ASN A 106 -4.12 -27.61 7.25
CA ASN A 106 -2.87 -26.84 7.30
C ASN A 106 -2.80 -25.73 6.25
N ASP A 107 -3.95 -25.21 5.83
CA ASP A 107 -4.05 -24.06 4.93
C ASP A 107 -4.53 -22.82 5.70
N ILE A 108 -4.33 -21.66 5.09
CA ILE A 108 -4.74 -20.37 5.66
C ILE A 108 -6.24 -20.17 5.46
N THR A 109 -6.90 -19.73 6.52
CA THR A 109 -8.33 -19.44 6.48
C THR A 109 -8.62 -18.26 5.55
N GLN A 110 -9.72 -18.32 4.81
CA GLN A 110 -10.05 -17.25 3.86
C GLN A 110 -10.22 -15.89 4.54
N PHE A 111 -10.71 -15.86 5.79
CA PHE A 111 -10.89 -14.59 6.51
C PHE A 111 -9.57 -13.97 6.98
N SER A 112 -8.45 -14.71 7.05
CA SER A 112 -7.18 -14.15 7.50
C SER A 112 -6.77 -12.97 6.62
N SER A 113 -6.60 -11.80 7.23
CA SER A 113 -5.98 -10.64 6.56
C SER A 113 -4.48 -10.87 6.34
N GLY A 114 -3.96 -10.21 5.33
CA GLY A 114 -2.56 -10.22 4.94
C GLY A 114 -2.37 -9.45 3.64
N ALA A 115 -1.28 -8.71 3.56
CA ALA A 115 -0.99 -7.76 2.50
C ALA A 115 0.51 -7.44 2.44
N VAL A 116 0.94 -6.93 1.29
CA VAL A 116 2.17 -6.13 1.24
C VAL A 116 1.84 -4.78 1.85
N ILE A 117 2.54 -4.41 2.91
CA ILE A 117 2.53 -3.09 3.51
C ILE A 117 3.57 -2.26 2.77
N SER A 118 3.20 -1.07 2.33
CA SER A 118 4.14 -0.13 1.71
C SER A 118 3.83 1.30 2.09
N ASP A 119 4.82 2.16 1.95
CA ASP A 119 4.73 3.62 2.06
C ASP A 119 3.62 4.22 1.18
N ARG A 120 3.37 3.62 0.02
CA ARG A 120 2.43 4.10 -1.01
C ARG A 120 1.00 3.55 -0.93
N GLN A 121 0.79 2.40 -0.30
CA GLN A 121 -0.54 1.78 -0.22
C GLN A 121 -1.14 1.83 1.19
N SER A 122 -0.36 2.26 2.18
CA SER A 122 -0.84 2.33 3.56
C SER A 122 -1.49 3.68 3.87
N LEU A 123 -2.74 3.64 4.34
CA LEU A 123 -3.50 4.83 4.75
C LEU A 123 -3.23 5.15 6.22
N ASP A 124 -3.00 6.41 6.56
CA ASP A 124 -3.06 6.86 7.95
C ASP A 124 -4.51 7.20 8.36
N LEU A 125 -4.87 6.87 9.60
CA LEU A 125 -6.17 7.16 10.21
C LEU A 125 -6.00 8.16 11.37
N VAL A 126 -5.23 9.25 11.21
CA VAL A 126 -5.33 10.41 12.11
C VAL A 126 -6.44 11.35 11.65
N ALA A 127 -7.46 11.53 12.50
CA ALA A 127 -8.36 12.70 12.53
C ALA A 127 -9.09 13.15 11.24
N GLY A 128 -9.37 12.23 10.30
CA GLY A 128 -10.24 12.53 9.15
C GLY A 128 -9.54 13.18 7.95
N THR A 129 -8.20 13.16 7.92
CA THR A 129 -7.40 13.48 6.73
C THR A 129 -6.94 12.17 6.10
N THR A 130 -7.30 11.93 4.85
CA THR A 130 -6.78 10.82 4.03
C THR A 130 -5.51 11.30 3.32
N ALA A 131 -4.37 11.24 3.98
CA ALA A 131 -3.07 11.44 3.36
C ALA A 131 -2.32 10.10 3.36
N VAL A 132 -1.86 9.67 2.19
CA VAL A 132 -0.99 8.50 2.00
C VAL A 132 0.45 8.99 2.15
N GLY A 133 1.35 8.21 2.76
CA GLY A 133 2.79 8.53 2.83
C GLY A 133 3.25 9.35 4.04
N ASP A 134 2.51 10.39 4.47
CA ASP A 134 2.95 11.34 5.52
C ASP A 134 3.25 10.75 6.92
N PHE A 135 2.87 9.49 7.17
CA PHE A 135 2.99 8.84 8.48
C PHE A 135 3.66 7.47 8.43
N TYR A 136 4.22 7.08 7.28
CA TYR A 136 5.04 5.89 7.18
C TYR A 136 6.41 6.18 7.80
N PRO A 137 6.87 5.44 8.83
CA PRO A 137 8.16 5.73 9.45
C PRO A 137 9.32 5.60 8.46
N ASP A 138 10.20 6.60 8.41
CA ASP A 138 11.36 6.64 7.48
C ASP A 138 12.30 5.44 7.63
N ASP A 139 12.33 4.84 8.83
CA ASP A 139 13.14 3.67 9.13
C ASP A 139 12.44 2.34 8.85
N TYR A 140 11.21 2.33 8.33
CA TYR A 140 10.60 1.13 7.77
C TYR A 140 11.19 0.85 6.37
N PRO A 141 11.34 -0.43 5.98
CA PRO A 141 11.55 -0.75 4.58
C PRO A 141 10.40 -0.22 3.74
N ARG A 142 10.65 0.17 2.50
CA ARG A 142 9.61 0.64 1.56
C ARG A 142 8.42 -0.29 1.46
N GLN A 143 8.67 -1.59 1.55
CA GLN A 143 7.63 -2.60 1.55
C GLN A 143 8.02 -3.81 2.38
N TYR A 144 7.04 -4.44 3.01
CA TYR A 144 7.19 -5.70 3.74
C TYR A 144 5.87 -6.46 3.77
N VAL A 145 5.93 -7.75 4.09
CA VAL A 145 4.75 -8.61 4.13
C VAL A 145 4.26 -8.80 5.57
N GLN A 146 2.94 -8.67 5.75
CA GLN A 146 2.23 -9.14 6.95
C GLN A 146 1.14 -10.14 6.54
N PRO A 147 0.81 -11.17 7.35
CA PRO A 147 1.32 -11.42 8.70
C PRO A 147 2.76 -11.97 8.75
N ASP A 148 3.38 -11.97 9.93
CA ASP A 148 4.68 -12.62 10.15
C ASP A 148 4.59 -14.13 10.12
N VAL A 149 3.60 -14.67 10.82
CA VAL A 149 3.34 -16.10 10.96
C VAL A 149 1.85 -16.36 11.03
N ALA A 150 1.45 -17.62 10.90
CA ALA A 150 0.08 -18.07 11.11
C ALA A 150 -0.03 -19.09 12.24
N ALA A 151 -1.22 -19.18 12.84
CA ALA A 151 -1.55 -20.19 13.85
C ALA A 151 -3.03 -20.60 13.76
N PRO A 152 -3.43 -21.73 14.39
CA PRO A 152 -4.81 -22.18 14.37
C PRO A 152 -5.81 -21.12 14.84
N GLY A 153 -6.69 -20.69 13.94
CA GLY A 153 -7.70 -19.66 14.21
C GLY A 153 -9.12 -20.04 13.78
N LEU A 154 -9.30 -21.22 13.18
CA LEU A 154 -10.60 -21.74 12.76
C LEU A 154 -11.15 -22.74 13.78
N PHE A 155 -12.41 -22.58 14.18
CA PHE A 155 -13.08 -23.48 15.12
C PHE A 155 -12.23 -23.78 16.37
N VAL A 156 -11.81 -22.73 17.07
CA VAL A 156 -11.07 -22.86 18.32
C VAL A 156 -12.05 -22.95 19.49
N LEU A 157 -11.95 -24.00 20.30
CA LEU A 157 -12.69 -24.14 21.55
C LEU A 157 -11.95 -23.42 22.66
N SER A 158 -12.59 -22.46 23.30
CA SER A 158 -12.00 -21.73 24.43
C SER A 158 -13.03 -21.43 25.51
N SER A 159 -12.59 -20.96 26.68
CA SER A 159 -13.45 -20.57 27.80
C SER A 159 -14.40 -19.45 27.38
N GLY A 160 -15.69 -19.59 27.68
CA GLY A 160 -16.74 -18.73 27.17
C GLY A 160 -17.89 -18.46 28.15
N PRO A 161 -18.98 -17.82 27.67
CA PRO A 161 -19.27 -17.59 26.26
C PRO A 161 -18.46 -16.43 25.64
N LEU A 162 -17.77 -16.71 24.54
CA LEU A 162 -17.14 -15.71 23.67
C LEU A 162 -18.16 -15.26 22.59
N GLY A 163 -18.25 -13.96 22.31
CA GLY A 163 -19.02 -13.45 21.17
C GLY A 163 -20.55 -13.55 21.28
N SER A 164 -21.16 -13.07 22.39
CA SER A 164 -22.62 -13.09 22.63
C SER A 164 -23.49 -12.20 21.71
N GLY A 165 -22.97 -11.73 20.57
CA GLY A 165 -23.73 -10.99 19.56
C GLY A 165 -24.43 -11.93 18.58
N ALA A 166 -25.75 -11.82 18.48
CA ALA A 166 -26.57 -12.58 17.54
C ALA A 166 -26.10 -12.31 16.09
N GLY A 167 -25.39 -13.26 15.48
CA GLY A 167 -25.05 -13.18 14.06
C GLY A 167 -23.71 -13.75 13.62
N ALA A 168 -22.77 -14.05 14.53
CA ALA A 168 -21.53 -14.72 14.15
C ALA A 168 -21.81 -16.22 13.87
N PRO A 169 -21.68 -16.71 12.62
CA PRO A 169 -21.88 -18.12 12.32
C PRO A 169 -20.82 -18.95 13.07
N GLY A 170 -21.24 -19.95 13.84
CA GLY A 170 -20.33 -20.91 14.49
C GLY A 170 -20.23 -20.82 16.02
N VAL A 171 -20.75 -19.76 16.65
CA VAL A 171 -20.70 -19.62 18.12
C VAL A 171 -21.66 -20.60 18.78
N ASN A 172 -21.13 -21.67 19.36
CA ASN A 172 -21.92 -22.62 20.13
C ASN A 172 -21.31 -22.76 21.51
N ALA A 173 -22.01 -22.21 22.50
CA ALA A 173 -21.69 -22.41 23.90
C ALA A 173 -21.92 -23.88 24.26
N THR A 174 -20.93 -24.50 24.88
CA THR A 174 -21.08 -25.80 25.52
C THR A 174 -21.77 -25.61 26.88
N SER A 175 -22.33 -26.69 27.44
CA SER A 175 -22.93 -26.65 28.79
C SER A 175 -21.93 -26.33 29.90
N ASP A 176 -20.63 -26.40 29.59
CA ASP A 176 -19.56 -26.48 30.59
C ASP A 176 -18.71 -25.19 30.65
N GLY A 177 -19.22 -24.09 30.11
CA GLY A 177 -18.53 -22.79 30.15
C GLY A 177 -17.46 -22.60 29.06
N TYR A 178 -17.56 -23.33 27.95
CA TYR A 178 -16.72 -23.15 26.77
C TYR A 178 -17.56 -22.72 25.57
N SER A 179 -16.91 -22.20 24.53
CA SER A 179 -17.56 -21.90 23.25
C SER A 179 -16.57 -22.03 22.10
N TRP A 180 -17.07 -22.50 20.95
CA TRP A 180 -16.34 -22.48 19.69
C TRP A 180 -16.38 -21.08 19.08
N THR A 181 -15.23 -20.63 18.55
CA THR A 181 -15.10 -19.34 17.87
C THR A 181 -13.98 -19.40 16.82
N GLN A 182 -13.83 -18.36 16.02
CA GLN A 182 -12.88 -18.30 14.92
C GLN A 182 -12.45 -16.86 14.64
N GLY A 183 -11.26 -16.71 14.08
CA GLY A 183 -10.69 -15.41 13.73
C GLY A 183 -9.17 -15.41 13.93
N THR A 184 -8.49 -14.40 13.39
CA THR A 184 -7.10 -14.11 13.76
C THR A 184 -6.98 -13.76 15.24
N SER A 185 -8.05 -13.28 15.88
CA SER A 185 -8.20 -13.14 17.34
C SER A 185 -8.11 -14.47 18.12
N MET A 186 -8.29 -15.61 17.45
CA MET A 186 -8.11 -16.94 18.06
C MET A 186 -6.73 -17.52 17.72
N ALA A 187 -6.13 -17.12 16.60
CA ALA A 187 -4.77 -17.50 16.23
C ALA A 187 -3.72 -16.79 17.09
N GLN A 188 -3.86 -15.48 17.29
CA GLN A 188 -2.95 -14.65 18.10
C GLN A 188 -2.63 -15.26 19.48
N PRO A 189 -3.61 -15.68 20.31
CA PRO A 189 -3.31 -16.26 21.62
C PRO A 189 -2.55 -17.60 21.56
N HIS A 190 -2.61 -18.35 20.44
CA HIS A 190 -1.75 -19.53 20.27
C HIS A 190 -0.27 -19.12 20.13
N VAL A 191 0.01 -18.05 19.36
CA VAL A 191 1.37 -17.52 19.21
C VAL A 191 1.90 -16.94 20.52
N ALA A 192 1.08 -16.18 21.26
CA ALA A 192 1.46 -15.68 22.59
C ALA A 192 1.75 -16.82 23.58
N GLY A 193 0.95 -17.90 23.56
CA GLY A 193 1.21 -19.09 24.36
C GLY A 193 2.47 -19.84 23.94
N ALA A 194 2.76 -19.91 22.63
CA ALA A 194 3.98 -20.50 22.10
C ALA A 194 5.23 -19.72 22.55
N ALA A 195 5.19 -18.38 22.46
CA ALA A 195 6.25 -17.51 22.96
C ALA A 195 6.55 -17.76 24.46
N ALA A 196 5.52 -17.85 25.29
CA ALA A 196 5.69 -18.12 26.73
C ALA A 196 6.25 -19.52 26.99
N LEU A 197 5.90 -20.50 26.15
CA LEU A 197 6.48 -21.84 26.23
C LEU A 197 7.98 -21.82 25.88
N LEU A 198 8.37 -21.10 24.82
CA LEU A 198 9.76 -20.92 24.41
C LEU A 198 10.59 -20.33 25.56
N GLU A 199 10.13 -19.26 26.20
CA GLU A 199 10.79 -18.70 27.38
C GLU A 199 10.91 -19.73 28.50
N SER A 200 9.83 -20.45 28.82
CA SER A 200 9.86 -21.47 29.87
C SER A 200 10.73 -22.69 29.56
N SER A 201 11.11 -22.88 28.29
CA SER A 201 11.90 -24.01 27.84
C SER A 201 13.39 -23.84 28.09
N THR A 202 13.80 -22.66 28.56
CA THR A 202 15.18 -22.28 28.76
C THR A 202 15.39 -21.56 30.10
N ASP A 203 16.61 -21.59 30.62
CA ASP A 203 16.98 -20.91 31.89
C ASP A 203 17.47 -19.46 31.66
N ARG A 204 17.49 -19.01 30.41
CA ARG A 204 17.93 -17.67 29.99
C ARG A 204 16.72 -16.79 29.65
N ASP A 205 16.82 -15.51 29.96
CA ASP A 205 15.82 -14.55 29.47
C ASP A 205 15.98 -14.44 27.95
N LEU A 206 14.90 -14.68 27.21
CA LEU A 206 14.88 -14.55 25.75
C LEU A 206 14.57 -13.11 25.38
N SER A 207 15.28 -12.57 24.39
CA SER A 207 14.86 -11.32 23.77
C SER A 207 13.64 -11.53 22.86
N PRO A 208 12.82 -10.50 22.61
CA PRO A 208 11.74 -10.57 21.63
C PRO A 208 12.20 -11.07 20.26
N GLN A 209 13.38 -10.65 19.82
CA GLN A 209 13.97 -11.05 18.54
C GLN A 209 14.32 -12.54 18.49
N GLU A 210 14.77 -13.13 19.59
CA GLU A 210 15.03 -14.58 19.66
C GLU A 210 13.76 -15.41 19.58
N ILE A 211 12.71 -14.96 20.26
CA ILE A 211 11.40 -15.62 20.20
C ILE A 211 10.83 -15.50 18.78
N SER A 212 10.83 -14.30 18.20
CA SER A 212 10.34 -14.05 16.84
C SER A 212 11.12 -14.83 15.80
N ALA A 213 12.45 -14.84 15.86
CA ALA A 213 13.29 -15.62 14.94
C ALA A 213 12.99 -17.13 15.06
N ALA A 214 12.91 -17.68 16.28
CA ALA A 214 12.61 -19.09 16.47
C ALA A 214 11.22 -19.48 15.93
N LEU A 215 10.20 -18.66 16.16
CA LEU A 215 8.84 -18.92 15.66
C LEU A 215 8.74 -18.77 14.14
N THR A 216 9.49 -17.84 13.56
CA THR A 216 9.49 -17.53 12.13
C THR A 216 10.28 -18.56 11.33
N GLU A 217 11.54 -18.79 11.70
CA GLU A 217 12.45 -19.63 10.91
C GLU A 217 12.15 -21.12 10.99
N THR A 218 11.29 -21.51 11.93
CA THR A 218 10.79 -22.89 12.06
C THR A 218 9.34 -23.04 11.63
N ALA A 219 8.71 -21.97 11.15
CA ALA A 219 7.35 -22.03 10.62
C ALA A 219 7.32 -22.81 9.31
N GLU A 220 6.20 -23.49 9.04
CA GLU A 220 6.06 -24.35 7.87
C GLU A 220 4.95 -23.85 6.95
N LYS A 221 5.23 -23.83 5.64
CA LYS A 221 4.25 -23.55 4.59
C LYS A 221 4.50 -24.39 3.34
N PRO A 222 3.51 -24.55 2.44
CA PRO A 222 3.73 -25.22 1.16
C PRO A 222 4.85 -24.57 0.36
N ALA A 223 5.71 -25.37 -0.26
CA ALA A 223 6.88 -24.87 -1.00
C ALA A 223 6.51 -23.91 -2.16
N ASN A 224 5.30 -24.04 -2.72
CA ASN A 224 4.79 -23.18 -3.78
C ASN A 224 3.96 -21.99 -3.25
N ALA A 225 3.96 -21.71 -1.95
CA ALA A 225 3.19 -20.60 -1.39
C ALA A 225 3.63 -19.24 -1.97
N SER A 226 4.94 -19.00 -2.06
CA SER A 226 5.50 -17.76 -2.65
C SER A 226 5.24 -17.62 -4.15
N GLU A 227 4.99 -18.73 -4.86
CA GLU A 227 4.56 -18.70 -6.27
C GLU A 227 3.05 -18.43 -6.40
N LYS A 228 2.27 -18.81 -5.40
CA LYS A 228 0.80 -18.74 -5.40
C LYS A 228 0.29 -17.37 -4.95
N PHE A 229 1.00 -16.72 -4.05
CA PHE A 229 0.58 -15.47 -3.44
C PHE A 229 1.67 -14.41 -3.59
N PRO A 230 1.28 -13.11 -3.63
CA PRO A 230 2.23 -12.02 -3.51
C PRO A 230 3.19 -12.26 -2.35
N SER A 231 4.48 -12.15 -2.65
CA SER A 231 5.56 -12.45 -1.71
C SER A 231 6.71 -11.45 -1.87
N ILE A 232 7.39 -11.20 -0.77
CA ILE A 232 8.67 -10.48 -0.71
C ILE A 232 9.61 -11.39 0.06
N GLY A 233 10.72 -11.74 -0.57
CA GLY A 233 11.66 -12.73 -0.03
C GLY A 233 10.98 -14.05 0.32
N ASN A 234 11.15 -14.52 1.56
CA ASN A 234 10.57 -15.79 2.01
C ASN A 234 9.17 -15.66 2.61
N ARG A 235 8.56 -14.47 2.55
CA ARG A 235 7.26 -14.19 3.17
C ARG A 235 6.18 -13.94 2.13
N ASP A 236 5.00 -14.51 2.34
CA ASP A 236 3.84 -14.28 1.49
C ASP A 236 2.64 -13.77 2.29
N ILE A 237 1.73 -13.08 1.60
CA ILE A 237 0.60 -12.39 2.24
C ILE A 237 -0.43 -13.32 2.90
N ARG A 238 -0.28 -14.65 2.83
CA ARG A 238 -1.21 -15.60 3.44
C ARG A 238 -0.58 -16.26 4.65
N TYR A 239 0.60 -16.85 4.46
CA TYR A 239 1.30 -17.64 5.47
C TYR A 239 2.31 -16.81 6.27
N GLY A 240 2.74 -15.64 5.79
CA GLY A 240 3.95 -14.99 6.27
C GLY A 240 5.15 -15.91 6.02
N ALA A 241 5.92 -16.21 7.06
CA ALA A 241 6.94 -17.25 7.04
C ALA A 241 6.35 -18.68 7.13
N GLY A 242 5.15 -18.84 7.69
CA GLY A 242 4.47 -20.14 7.78
C GLY A 242 3.54 -20.29 8.98
N ILE A 243 2.97 -21.47 9.13
CA ILE A 243 2.27 -21.89 10.35
C ILE A 243 3.30 -22.29 11.40
N ILE A 244 3.21 -21.72 12.61
CA ILE A 244 4.21 -21.95 13.66
C ILE A 244 4.37 -23.43 14.05
N ASN A 245 5.62 -23.90 14.15
CA ASN A 245 5.96 -25.20 14.70
C ASN A 245 6.62 -25.04 16.08
N VAL A 246 5.81 -25.07 17.15
CA VAL A 246 6.27 -24.77 18.51
C VAL A 246 7.36 -25.73 18.99
N SER A 247 7.33 -27.00 18.56
CA SER A 247 8.35 -27.97 18.98
C SER A 247 9.70 -27.69 18.31
N ALA A 248 9.69 -27.35 17.02
CA ALA A 248 10.89 -26.94 16.31
C ALA A 248 11.44 -25.61 16.87
N ALA A 249 10.57 -24.63 17.11
CA ALA A 249 10.93 -23.34 17.69
C ALA A 249 11.57 -23.49 19.09
N ALA A 250 11.01 -24.33 19.96
CA ALA A 250 11.58 -24.59 21.29
C ALA A 250 12.94 -25.30 21.26
N LEU A 251 13.24 -26.09 20.22
CA LEU A 251 14.57 -26.67 20.03
C LEU A 251 15.55 -25.63 19.47
N ALA A 252 15.10 -24.83 18.52
CA ALA A 252 15.92 -23.83 17.83
C ALA A 252 16.33 -22.68 18.76
N VAL A 253 15.45 -22.22 19.65
CA VAL A 253 15.72 -21.10 20.56
C VAL A 253 16.80 -21.39 21.60
N GLN A 254 17.20 -22.65 21.77
CA GLN A 254 18.29 -23.05 22.67
C GLN A 254 19.67 -22.59 22.19
N SER A 255 19.82 -22.30 20.91
CA SER A 255 21.06 -21.82 20.31
C SER A 255 20.76 -20.89 19.15
N THR A 256 20.86 -19.59 19.40
CA THR A 256 20.67 -18.53 18.41
C THR A 256 21.99 -17.86 18.06
N THR A 257 22.05 -17.27 16.87
CA THR A 257 23.12 -16.39 16.40
C THR A 257 22.60 -14.98 16.38
N THR A 258 23.34 -14.06 17.01
CA THR A 258 23.06 -12.62 16.93
C THR A 258 24.12 -11.94 16.08
N VAL A 259 23.66 -11.19 15.09
CA VAL A 259 24.49 -10.35 14.23
C VAL A 259 24.04 -8.91 14.41
N THR A 260 24.95 -8.06 14.82
CA THR A 260 24.74 -6.61 14.90
C THR A 260 25.56 -5.92 13.84
N GLY A 261 25.22 -4.71 13.45
CA GLY A 261 26.02 -4.05 12.44
C GLY A 261 25.41 -2.78 11.90
N THR A 262 26.02 -2.29 10.82
CA THR A 262 25.52 -1.16 10.04
C THR A 262 25.34 -1.54 8.59
N VAL A 263 24.42 -0.86 7.93
CA VAL A 263 24.30 -0.88 6.47
C VAL A 263 24.70 0.50 5.95
N THR A 264 25.60 0.54 4.98
CA THR A 264 26.10 1.77 4.37
C THR A 264 26.06 1.68 2.85
N ASP A 265 26.17 2.83 2.19
CA ASP A 265 26.57 2.88 0.79
C ASP A 265 28.11 2.80 0.64
N ASN A 266 28.58 3.00 -0.59
CA ASN A 266 30.01 2.99 -0.94
C ASN A 266 30.79 4.20 -0.40
N ASP A 267 30.12 5.30 -0.08
CA ASP A 267 30.70 6.51 0.50
C ASP A 267 30.71 6.46 2.04
N SER A 268 30.25 5.34 2.61
CA SER A 268 30.14 5.07 4.04
C SER A 268 29.03 5.85 4.75
N ASP A 269 28.08 6.40 3.99
CA ASP A 269 26.87 6.98 4.56
C ASP A 269 25.89 5.87 4.95
N THR A 270 25.24 6.03 6.10
CA THR A 270 24.39 5.00 6.70
C THR A 270 23.03 4.95 6.02
N ILE A 271 22.56 3.74 5.72
CA ILE A 271 21.26 3.51 5.06
C ILE A 271 20.20 3.14 6.11
N THR A 272 19.23 4.04 6.28
CA THR A 272 18.06 3.86 7.14
C THR A 272 16.99 3.04 6.42
N GLY A 273 16.25 2.19 7.15
CA GLY A 273 15.16 1.38 6.59
C GLY A 273 15.58 0.24 5.66
N ALA A 274 16.88 -0.07 5.55
CA ALA A 274 17.34 -1.24 4.82
C ALA A 274 16.80 -2.52 5.49
N SER A 275 16.20 -3.41 4.70
CA SER A 275 15.70 -4.70 5.16
C SER A 275 16.82 -5.73 5.18
N LEU A 276 16.84 -6.58 6.21
CA LEU A 276 17.76 -7.71 6.32
C LEU A 276 16.95 -8.98 6.57
N GLU A 277 16.94 -9.90 5.62
CA GLU A 277 16.19 -11.16 5.70
C GLU A 277 17.14 -12.36 5.64
N THR A 278 16.97 -13.33 6.55
CA THR A 278 17.64 -14.63 6.46
C THR A 278 16.93 -15.53 5.44
N GLU A 279 17.66 -16.47 4.82
CA GLU A 279 17.04 -17.52 3.98
C GLU A 279 15.96 -18.32 4.72
N SER A 280 16.06 -18.41 6.05
CA SER A 280 15.09 -19.09 6.91
C SER A 280 13.90 -18.18 7.29
N GLY A 281 13.94 -16.87 7.00
CA GLY A 281 12.81 -15.95 7.08
C GLY A 281 12.82 -14.94 8.22
N SER A 282 13.86 -14.91 9.08
CA SER A 282 14.02 -13.84 10.08
C SER A 282 14.24 -12.51 9.36
N LEU A 283 13.46 -11.49 9.72
CA LEU A 283 13.43 -10.19 9.04
C LEU A 283 13.62 -9.09 10.08
N VAL A 284 14.57 -8.21 9.81
CA VAL A 284 14.79 -6.97 10.57
C VAL A 284 15.03 -5.80 9.61
N ARG A 285 15.19 -4.61 10.17
CA ARG A 285 15.49 -3.39 9.42
C ARG A 285 16.55 -2.58 10.14
N THR A 286 17.22 -1.69 9.41
CA THR A 286 18.07 -0.67 10.05
C THR A 286 17.22 0.43 10.70
N ASN A 287 17.74 0.99 11.79
CA ASN A 287 17.17 2.18 12.44
C ASN A 287 17.64 3.48 11.76
N ASP A 288 17.28 4.64 12.31
CA ASP A 288 17.69 5.98 11.84
C ASP A 288 19.21 6.21 11.77
N ALA A 289 20.01 5.36 12.43
CA ALA A 289 21.48 5.40 12.41
C ALA A 289 22.08 4.36 11.46
N GLY A 290 21.27 3.68 10.65
CA GLY A 290 21.69 2.58 9.79
C GLY A 290 22.10 1.31 10.53
N GLU A 291 21.81 1.19 11.83
CA GLU A 291 22.20 0.04 12.66
C GLU A 291 21.12 -1.04 12.66
N PHE A 292 21.54 -2.31 12.68
CA PHE A 292 20.63 -3.46 12.80
C PHE A 292 21.04 -4.42 13.93
N THR A 293 20.07 -5.21 14.39
CA THR A 293 20.28 -6.38 15.23
C THR A 293 19.44 -7.53 14.70
N LEU A 294 20.08 -8.47 14.02
CA LEU A 294 19.48 -9.67 13.46
C LEU A 294 19.71 -10.85 14.40
N VAL A 295 18.67 -11.66 14.58
CA VAL A 295 18.77 -12.95 15.27
C VAL A 295 18.33 -14.05 14.32
N SER A 296 19.09 -15.14 14.30
CA SER A 296 18.76 -16.36 13.56
C SER A 296 18.95 -17.59 14.44
N THR A 297 18.24 -18.66 14.12
CA THR A 297 18.39 -20.01 14.66
C THR A 297 19.49 -20.79 13.95
N GLU A 298 20.01 -20.28 12.83
CA GLU A 298 21.16 -20.85 12.14
C GLU A 298 22.48 -20.32 12.71
N SER A 299 23.52 -21.16 12.75
CA SER A 299 24.86 -20.74 13.21
C SER A 299 25.55 -19.76 12.25
N THR A 300 25.22 -19.86 10.97
CA THR A 300 25.82 -19.09 9.88
C THR A 300 24.75 -18.76 8.83
N PRO A 301 23.80 -17.88 9.16
CA PRO A 301 22.69 -17.58 8.25
C PRO A 301 23.19 -16.89 6.99
N THR A 302 22.57 -17.23 5.87
CA THR A 302 22.65 -16.43 4.64
C THR A 302 21.66 -15.28 4.76
N VAL A 303 22.14 -14.05 4.65
CA VAL A 303 21.35 -12.81 4.81
C VAL A 303 21.35 -12.04 3.51
N THR A 304 20.16 -11.65 3.06
CA THR A 304 19.96 -10.68 1.97
C THR A 304 19.63 -9.33 2.57
N VAL A 305 20.40 -8.32 2.21
CA VAL A 305 20.17 -6.91 2.55
C VAL A 305 19.64 -6.20 1.33
N ASP A 306 18.51 -5.52 1.47
CA ASP A 306 17.81 -4.83 0.39
C ASP A 306 17.30 -3.46 0.85
N ALA A 307 17.53 -2.45 0.02
CA ALA A 307 17.15 -1.07 0.26
C ALA A 307 16.81 -0.39 -1.07
N HIS A 308 15.82 0.52 -1.06
CA HIS A 308 15.39 1.19 -2.28
C HIS A 308 16.49 2.10 -2.84
N GLY A 309 16.79 1.95 -4.12
CA GLY A 309 17.89 2.66 -4.78
C GLY A 309 19.25 2.01 -4.61
N PHE A 310 19.28 0.75 -4.16
CA PHE A 310 20.53 0.03 -4.00
C PHE A 310 20.40 -1.38 -4.56
N ASP A 311 21.49 -1.93 -5.08
CA ASP A 311 21.54 -3.33 -5.45
C ASP A 311 21.59 -4.22 -4.20
N PRO A 312 20.72 -5.24 -4.09
CA PRO A 312 20.69 -6.08 -2.91
C PRO A 312 21.96 -6.92 -2.79
N VAL A 313 22.43 -7.10 -1.56
CA VAL A 313 23.63 -7.89 -1.24
C VAL A 313 23.25 -9.11 -0.43
N THR A 314 23.65 -10.30 -0.89
CA THR A 314 23.48 -11.55 -0.15
C THR A 314 24.82 -12.08 0.35
N GLN A 315 24.91 -12.35 1.65
CA GLN A 315 26.14 -12.84 2.28
C GLN A 315 25.83 -13.80 3.43
N GLN A 316 26.68 -14.83 3.60
CA GLN A 316 26.70 -15.64 4.80
C GLN A 316 27.43 -14.92 5.93
N VAL A 317 26.79 -14.77 7.07
CA VAL A 317 27.32 -14.09 8.26
C VAL A 317 27.45 -15.05 9.44
N SER A 318 28.13 -14.59 10.50
CA SER A 318 28.27 -15.34 11.76
C SER A 318 28.07 -14.40 12.95
N SER A 319 28.00 -14.93 14.17
CA SER A 319 27.79 -14.11 15.36
C SER A 319 28.84 -13.01 15.48
N GLY A 320 28.41 -11.77 15.72
CA GLY A 320 29.34 -10.64 15.87
C GLY A 320 28.84 -9.36 15.22
N SER A 321 29.80 -8.50 14.86
CA SER A 321 29.54 -7.24 14.16
C SER A 321 29.84 -7.39 12.68
N GLU A 322 28.92 -6.96 11.83
CA GLU A 322 29.06 -6.96 10.37
C GLU A 322 28.77 -5.57 9.80
N THR A 323 29.32 -5.28 8.62
CA THR A 323 28.98 -4.07 7.85
C THR A 323 28.65 -4.50 6.43
N PHE A 324 27.46 -4.13 5.97
CA PHE A 324 27.05 -4.32 4.58
C PHE A 324 27.21 -3.00 3.84
N SER A 325 27.87 -3.05 2.68
CA SER A 325 27.98 -1.93 1.76
C SER A 325 27.13 -2.25 0.54
N LEU A 326 26.17 -1.40 0.19
CA LEU A 326 25.37 -1.56 -1.02
C LEU A 326 25.82 -0.58 -2.10
N ASP A 327 25.77 -1.05 -3.34
CA ASP A 327 26.03 -0.23 -4.52
C ASP A 327 24.73 0.51 -4.87
N SER A 328 24.80 1.84 -5.02
CA SER A 328 23.66 2.64 -5.49
C SER A 328 23.22 2.22 -6.88
N ASN A 329 21.92 2.17 -7.12
CA ASN A 329 21.33 1.76 -8.39
C ASN A 329 20.16 2.69 -8.77
N LEU A 330 20.25 3.27 -9.97
CA LEU A 330 19.19 4.13 -10.51
C LEU A 330 17.88 3.34 -10.60
N THR A 331 16.88 3.81 -9.88
CA THR A 331 15.53 3.23 -9.92
C THR A 331 14.52 4.31 -10.21
N VAL A 332 13.68 4.11 -11.22
CA VAL A 332 12.48 4.90 -11.46
C VAL A 332 11.29 3.97 -11.31
N THR A 333 10.64 4.04 -10.16
CA THR A 333 9.64 3.08 -9.75
C THR A 333 8.32 3.32 -10.48
N GLU A 334 7.81 4.55 -10.42
CA GLU A 334 6.58 4.96 -11.10
C GLU A 334 6.43 6.48 -11.18
N ILE A 335 5.52 6.93 -12.04
CA ILE A 335 4.94 8.27 -11.97
C ILE A 335 3.75 8.19 -11.03
N VAL A 336 3.91 8.72 -9.82
CA VAL A 336 2.88 8.74 -8.76
C VAL A 336 1.76 9.70 -9.15
N GLU A 337 2.12 10.87 -9.65
CA GLU A 337 1.19 11.85 -10.19
C GLU A 337 1.69 12.30 -11.56
N GLY A 338 0.92 11.99 -12.59
CA GLY A 338 1.24 12.40 -13.96
C GLY A 338 0.73 13.79 -14.29
N GLN A 339 1.02 14.22 -15.52
CA GLN A 339 0.43 15.43 -16.09
C GLN A 339 -1.11 15.41 -16.04
N PRO A 340 -1.77 16.54 -15.72
CA PRO A 340 -3.23 16.64 -15.77
C PRO A 340 -3.71 16.59 -17.22
N ALA A 341 -4.97 16.19 -17.41
CA ALA A 341 -5.59 16.19 -18.74
C ALA A 341 -5.74 17.61 -19.32
N VAL A 342 -5.92 18.62 -18.47
CA VAL A 342 -6.15 20.02 -18.85
C VAL A 342 -5.41 20.96 -17.90
N ALA A 343 -4.83 22.04 -18.43
CA ALA A 343 -4.26 23.14 -17.65
C ALA A 343 -4.63 24.51 -18.25
N GLU A 344 -4.76 25.54 -17.42
CA GLU A 344 -5.07 26.90 -17.84
C GLU A 344 -3.79 27.73 -18.03
N SER A 345 -3.82 28.71 -18.94
CA SER A 345 -2.77 29.75 -18.98
C SER A 345 -2.71 30.50 -17.62
N GLY A 346 -1.51 30.80 -17.13
CA GLY A 346 -1.31 31.31 -15.77
C GLY A 346 -1.38 30.27 -14.66
N GLY A 347 -1.75 29.03 -14.98
CA GLY A 347 -1.84 27.91 -14.04
C GLY A 347 -0.51 27.19 -13.82
N GLU A 348 -0.53 26.25 -12.90
CA GLU A 348 0.57 25.32 -12.65
C GLU A 348 0.03 23.92 -12.36
N PHE A 349 0.88 22.92 -12.57
CA PHE A 349 0.62 21.54 -12.16
C PHE A 349 1.91 20.87 -11.71
N THR A 350 1.77 19.83 -10.89
CA THR A 350 2.89 19.06 -10.36
C THR A 350 2.86 17.65 -10.93
N ILE A 351 4.03 17.16 -11.30
CA ILE A 351 4.29 15.77 -11.67
C ILE A 351 5.13 15.19 -10.54
N VAL A 352 4.73 14.03 -10.01
CA VAL A 352 5.46 13.37 -8.92
C VAL A 352 5.99 12.05 -9.44
N ALA A 353 7.32 11.88 -9.43
CA ALA A 353 7.99 10.65 -9.79
C ALA A 353 8.65 10.01 -8.56
N ASP A 354 8.48 8.70 -8.40
CA ASP A 354 9.13 7.93 -7.34
C ASP A 354 10.45 7.37 -7.83
N VAL A 355 11.56 7.91 -7.32
CA VAL A 355 12.90 7.67 -7.86
C VAL A 355 13.94 7.34 -6.78
N ALA A 356 15.07 6.78 -7.22
CA ALA A 356 16.20 6.47 -6.38
C ALA A 356 17.52 6.68 -7.11
N SER A 357 18.51 7.16 -6.38
CA SER A 357 19.88 7.36 -6.85
C SER A 357 19.94 8.15 -8.15
N VAL A 358 19.10 9.17 -8.28
CA VAL A 358 19.11 10.07 -9.43
C VAL A 358 20.20 11.11 -9.21
N GLU A 359 21.27 11.01 -10.00
CA GLU A 359 22.35 11.98 -10.01
C GLU A 359 22.01 13.17 -10.89
N THR A 360 21.33 12.93 -12.02
CA THR A 360 20.99 13.99 -12.97
C THR A 360 19.56 13.80 -13.47
N PHE A 361 18.83 14.91 -13.57
CA PHE A 361 17.49 14.94 -14.14
C PHE A 361 17.41 15.93 -15.29
N THR A 362 16.68 15.59 -16.34
CA THR A 362 16.36 16.51 -17.44
C THR A 362 14.86 16.44 -17.73
N LEU A 363 14.20 17.59 -17.67
CA LEU A 363 12.83 17.76 -18.14
C LEU A 363 12.86 18.34 -19.54
N GLU A 364 12.36 17.63 -20.54
CA GLU A 364 12.31 18.08 -21.93
C GLU A 364 10.87 18.16 -22.44
N LEU A 365 10.56 19.19 -23.23
CA LEU A 365 9.27 19.28 -23.92
C LEU A 365 9.30 18.36 -25.14
N ASN A 366 8.46 17.34 -25.16
CA ASN A 366 8.47 16.32 -26.20
C ASN A 366 8.06 16.91 -27.57
N ASP A 367 8.77 16.50 -28.62
CA ASP A 367 8.60 16.95 -30.01
C ASP A 367 7.18 16.76 -30.59
N THR A 368 6.37 15.88 -30.00
CA THR A 368 5.00 15.62 -30.43
C THR A 368 3.96 16.56 -29.81
N SER A 369 4.35 17.39 -28.84
CA SER A 369 3.54 18.47 -28.27
C SER A 369 3.08 19.41 -29.37
N SER A 370 1.78 19.34 -29.73
CA SER A 370 1.16 19.89 -30.95
C SER A 370 1.95 21.09 -31.52
N SER A 371 2.67 20.77 -32.60
CA SER A 371 3.91 21.40 -33.05
C SER A 371 3.82 22.90 -33.36
N LEU A 372 4.88 23.64 -32.99
CA LEU A 372 5.70 24.54 -33.86
C LEU A 372 6.51 25.60 -33.07
N ILE A 373 6.38 25.63 -31.75
CA ILE A 373 6.80 26.75 -30.91
C ILE A 373 7.71 26.23 -29.78
N GLY A 374 8.87 26.85 -29.60
CA GLY A 374 9.88 26.44 -28.60
C GLY A 374 9.46 26.76 -27.16
N ILE A 375 10.17 26.21 -26.17
CA ILE A 375 9.87 26.43 -24.73
C ILE A 375 9.82 27.93 -24.39
N ASP A 376 10.79 28.71 -24.89
CA ASP A 376 10.86 30.17 -24.73
C ASP A 376 9.64 30.92 -25.28
N GLU A 377 8.93 30.32 -26.23
CA GLU A 377 7.76 30.92 -26.87
C GLU A 377 6.45 30.42 -26.23
N ARG A 378 6.51 29.34 -25.43
CA ARG A 378 5.39 28.84 -24.58
C ARG A 378 5.43 29.38 -23.15
N ASP A 379 6.48 30.12 -22.80
CA ASP A 379 6.51 30.95 -21.58
C ASP A 379 6.34 30.06 -20.31
N LEU A 380 6.99 28.89 -20.35
CA LEU A 380 6.95 27.84 -19.31
C LEU A 380 8.14 27.97 -18.35
N THR A 381 7.89 27.69 -17.07
CA THR A 381 8.94 27.54 -16.06
C THR A 381 8.76 26.21 -15.34
N ALA A 382 9.86 25.64 -14.87
CA ALA A 382 9.84 24.38 -14.13
C ALA A 382 10.68 24.51 -12.86
N SER A 383 10.28 23.78 -11.82
CA SER A 383 11.04 23.68 -10.58
C SER A 383 10.90 22.30 -9.97
N ILE A 384 11.86 21.91 -9.15
CA ILE A 384 11.82 20.67 -8.36
C ILE A 384 11.82 21.06 -6.88
N ASP A 385 10.95 20.47 -6.08
CA ASP A 385 10.96 20.71 -4.64
C ASP A 385 12.33 20.39 -4.01
N GLY A 386 12.77 21.23 -3.07
CA GLY A 386 14.11 21.15 -2.47
C GLY A 386 15.29 21.62 -3.35
N VAL A 387 15.14 21.68 -4.68
CA VAL A 387 16.19 22.14 -5.63
C VAL A 387 15.94 23.59 -6.08
N GLY A 388 14.70 23.92 -6.43
CA GLY A 388 14.30 25.22 -6.98
C GLY A 388 14.08 25.20 -8.50
N GLU A 389 14.16 26.37 -9.12
CA GLU A 389 13.91 26.56 -10.57
C GLU A 389 14.97 25.84 -11.42
N ILE A 390 14.50 25.15 -12.46
CA ILE A 390 15.32 24.40 -13.42
C ILE A 390 15.08 24.89 -14.85
N SER A 391 16.09 24.74 -15.69
CA SER A 391 15.96 25.03 -17.13
C SER A 391 15.41 23.81 -17.86
N ILE A 392 14.25 23.94 -18.50
CA ILE A 392 13.69 22.88 -19.34
C ILE A 392 14.65 22.64 -20.53
N GLY A 393 14.99 21.37 -20.76
CA GLY A 393 15.92 20.91 -21.80
C GLY A 393 17.38 20.89 -21.38
N GLU A 394 17.72 21.35 -20.16
CA GLU A 394 19.08 21.22 -19.62
C GLU A 394 19.11 20.28 -18.40
N PRO A 395 20.19 19.49 -18.25
CA PRO A 395 20.36 18.62 -17.10
C PRO A 395 20.58 19.43 -15.82
N VAL A 396 19.92 19.01 -14.74
CA VAL A 396 20.13 19.47 -13.37
C VAL A 396 20.73 18.36 -12.52
N ASP A 397 21.73 18.70 -11.72
CA ASP A 397 22.35 17.81 -10.75
C ASP A 397 21.45 17.67 -9.52
N LEU A 398 21.10 16.44 -9.18
CA LEU A 398 20.27 16.08 -8.03
C LEU A 398 21.08 15.40 -6.90
N ASP A 399 22.40 15.26 -7.05
CA ASP A 399 23.32 14.75 -6.01
C ASP A 399 22.87 13.39 -5.42
N GLY A 400 22.40 12.48 -6.29
CA GLY A 400 21.99 11.12 -5.90
C GLY A 400 20.61 11.04 -5.22
N PHE A 401 19.71 11.97 -5.52
CA PHE A 401 18.38 12.08 -4.92
C PHE A 401 17.60 10.75 -4.94
N THR A 402 17.00 10.44 -3.78
CA THR A 402 16.12 9.30 -3.58
C THR A 402 14.86 9.74 -2.83
N GLY A 403 13.69 9.41 -3.37
CA GLY A 403 12.40 9.80 -2.82
C GLY A 403 11.43 10.25 -3.91
N LEU A 404 10.45 11.07 -3.52
CA LEU A 404 9.48 11.66 -4.43
C LEU A 404 10.06 12.93 -5.06
N ALA A 405 10.34 12.89 -6.35
CA ALA A 405 10.71 14.07 -7.12
C ALA A 405 9.42 14.80 -7.55
N GLU A 406 9.10 15.90 -6.87
CA GLU A 406 7.98 16.78 -7.20
C GLU A 406 8.44 17.85 -8.20
N ILE A 407 8.00 17.73 -9.45
CA ILE A 407 8.34 18.60 -10.56
C ILE A 407 7.13 19.50 -10.86
N THR A 408 7.21 20.77 -10.48
CA THR A 408 6.16 21.74 -10.76
C THR A 408 6.45 22.47 -12.07
N VAL A 409 5.48 22.48 -12.97
CA VAL A 409 5.51 23.24 -14.22
C VAL A 409 4.48 24.36 -14.13
N SER A 410 4.92 25.60 -14.30
CA SER A 410 4.06 26.78 -14.31
C SER A 410 3.99 27.36 -15.73
N ILE A 411 2.79 27.76 -16.14
CA ILE A 411 2.48 28.34 -17.44
C ILE A 411 2.23 29.83 -17.24
N SER A 412 3.00 30.70 -17.90
CA SER A 412 2.80 32.15 -17.78
C SER A 412 1.41 32.59 -18.26
N GLU A 413 0.82 33.59 -17.60
CA GLU A 413 -0.41 34.26 -18.05
C GLU A 413 -0.25 34.95 -19.42
N THR A 414 1.00 35.24 -19.82
CA THR A 414 1.32 35.88 -21.11
C THR A 414 1.72 34.89 -22.19
N ALA A 415 1.66 33.59 -21.91
CA ALA A 415 2.01 32.55 -22.87
C ALA A 415 1.17 32.68 -24.15
N ASP A 416 1.82 32.67 -25.32
CA ASP A 416 1.16 32.66 -26.64
C ASP A 416 0.74 31.23 -26.98
N VAL A 417 -0.12 30.65 -26.12
CA VAL A 417 -0.63 29.29 -26.25
C VAL A 417 -2.04 29.32 -26.83
N ALA A 418 -2.28 28.57 -27.90
CA ALA A 418 -3.61 28.44 -28.47
C ALA A 418 -4.44 27.46 -27.64
N ALA A 419 -5.74 27.75 -27.47
CA ALA A 419 -6.66 26.80 -26.86
C ALA A 419 -6.67 25.50 -27.70
N GLY A 420 -6.38 24.36 -27.04
CA GLY A 420 -6.20 23.07 -27.68
C GLY A 420 -4.75 22.66 -27.93
N ASP A 421 -3.76 23.49 -27.59
CA ASP A 421 -2.35 23.09 -27.59
C ASP A 421 -2.11 21.99 -26.55
N GLU A 422 -1.28 21.00 -26.90
CA GLU A 422 -0.95 19.88 -26.03
C GLU A 422 0.50 19.96 -25.56
N LEU A 423 0.71 19.80 -24.25
CA LEU A 423 2.02 19.67 -23.63
C LEU A 423 2.29 18.20 -23.28
N LEU A 424 3.40 17.67 -23.77
CA LEU A 424 3.97 16.38 -23.38
C LEU A 424 5.39 16.63 -22.90
N PHE A 425 5.78 16.00 -21.78
CA PHE A 425 7.13 16.11 -21.25
C PHE A 425 7.82 14.75 -21.22
N ASP A 426 9.08 14.73 -21.64
CA ASP A 426 10.00 13.63 -21.41
C ASP A 426 10.84 13.92 -20.18
N HIS A 427 10.82 12.99 -19.23
CA HIS A 427 11.54 13.04 -17.97
C HIS A 427 12.69 12.05 -18.06
N THR A 428 13.92 12.53 -18.13
CA THR A 428 15.10 11.67 -18.16
C THR A 428 15.81 11.70 -16.82
N PHE A 429 15.84 10.56 -16.16
CA PHE A 429 16.54 10.31 -14.91
C PHE A 429 17.83 9.55 -15.20
N GLU A 430 18.95 10.03 -14.68
CA GLU A 430 20.28 9.44 -14.89
C GLU A 430 20.96 9.23 -13.53
N GLY A 431 21.69 8.12 -13.42
CA GLY A 431 22.46 7.76 -12.23
C GLY A 431 23.46 6.65 -12.55
N GLY A 432 24.73 6.85 -12.17
CA GLY A 432 25.79 5.92 -12.50
C GLY A 432 26.02 5.80 -14.01
N ASN A 433 25.72 4.65 -14.60
CA ASN A 433 25.80 4.43 -16.06
C ASN A 433 24.43 4.22 -16.71
N ASP A 434 23.36 4.35 -15.94
CA ASP A 434 22.00 4.07 -16.37
C ASP A 434 21.23 5.36 -16.63
N SER A 435 20.24 5.27 -17.52
CA SER A 435 19.37 6.37 -17.91
C SER A 435 17.98 5.81 -18.20
N VAL A 436 16.97 6.42 -17.59
CA VAL A 436 15.56 6.04 -17.73
C VAL A 436 14.77 7.27 -18.15
N SER A 437 14.08 7.18 -19.29
CA SER A 437 13.18 8.22 -19.76
C SER A 437 11.72 7.80 -19.60
N VAL A 438 10.90 8.68 -19.04
CA VAL A 438 9.45 8.50 -18.89
C VAL A 438 8.74 9.68 -19.54
N THR A 439 7.72 9.42 -20.35
CA THR A 439 6.90 10.49 -20.95
C THR A 439 5.60 10.65 -20.18
N THR A 440 5.22 11.88 -19.86
CA THR A 440 3.91 12.23 -19.29
C THR A 440 3.07 13.04 -20.29
N GLY A 441 1.76 13.11 -20.03
CA GLY A 441 0.80 13.87 -20.83
C GLY A 441 0.01 13.03 -21.86
N PRO A 442 -0.70 13.68 -22.80
CA PRO A 442 -0.74 15.13 -23.01
C PRO A 442 -1.58 15.89 -21.97
N THR A 443 -1.18 17.14 -21.70
CA THR A 443 -2.02 18.16 -21.06
C THR A 443 -2.53 19.12 -22.12
N THR A 444 -3.85 19.24 -22.26
CA THR A 444 -4.47 20.23 -23.17
C THR A 444 -4.56 21.59 -22.49
N LEU A 445 -4.09 22.65 -23.17
CA LEU A 445 -4.16 24.02 -22.68
C LEU A 445 -5.48 24.68 -23.02
N VAL A 446 -6.00 25.45 -22.06
CA VAL A 446 -7.19 26.30 -22.21
C VAL A 446 -6.89 27.74 -21.81
N ASP A 447 -7.63 28.69 -22.40
CA ASP A 447 -7.48 30.12 -22.13
C ASP A 447 -7.98 30.46 -20.71
N ALA A 448 -7.20 31.25 -19.95
CA ALA A 448 -7.50 31.70 -18.59
C ALA A 448 -8.77 32.55 -18.52
N ALA A 449 -9.16 33.16 -19.64
CA ALA A 449 -10.43 33.84 -19.77
C ALA A 449 -11.52 32.81 -20.07
N GLY A 450 -12.27 32.41 -19.03
CA GLY A 450 -13.55 31.73 -19.15
C GLY A 450 -14.51 32.42 -20.12
N THR A 451 -14.38 32.11 -21.39
CA THR A 451 -15.38 32.32 -22.42
C THR A 451 -15.43 31.02 -23.17
N VAL A 452 -16.42 30.19 -22.86
CA VAL A 452 -16.83 29.10 -23.75
C VAL A 452 -17.25 29.74 -25.07
N SER A 453 -16.31 29.94 -25.99
CA SER A 453 -16.63 30.35 -27.35
C SER A 453 -17.15 29.11 -28.06
N SER A 454 -18.43 28.83 -27.83
CA SER A 454 -19.25 27.78 -28.45
C SER A 454 -18.72 26.34 -28.29
N VAL A 455 -19.39 25.53 -27.47
CA VAL A 455 -19.39 24.08 -27.70
C VAL A 455 -20.30 23.82 -28.90
N SER A 456 -19.70 23.48 -30.04
CA SER A 456 -20.44 22.96 -31.20
C SER A 456 -20.52 21.45 -31.04
N ILE A 457 -21.65 20.92 -30.56
CA ILE A 457 -21.89 19.47 -30.58
C ILE A 457 -22.43 19.13 -31.98
N GLU A 458 -21.61 18.54 -32.84
CA GLU A 458 -22.10 17.84 -34.02
C GLU A 458 -22.70 16.50 -33.57
N ALA A 459 -24.01 16.48 -33.33
CA ALA A 459 -24.75 15.23 -33.16
C ALA A 459 -25.52 14.92 -34.45
N ASP A 460 -25.13 13.86 -35.15
CA ASP A 460 -25.93 13.29 -36.25
C ASP A 460 -27.19 12.65 -35.67
N PHE A 461 -28.34 13.34 -35.79
CA PHE A 461 -29.63 12.78 -35.38
C PHE A 461 -30.17 11.85 -36.46
N ILE A 462 -30.02 10.53 -36.29
CA ILE A 462 -30.73 9.53 -37.09
C ILE A 462 -32.00 9.11 -36.33
N GLY A 463 -33.11 9.81 -36.58
CA GLY A 463 -34.42 9.49 -36.02
C GLY A 463 -35.53 9.50 -37.08
N THR A 464 -36.46 8.55 -37.00
CA THR A 464 -37.68 8.54 -37.82
C THR A 464 -38.58 9.70 -37.44
N VAL A 465 -38.91 10.58 -38.39
CA VAL A 465 -39.89 11.66 -38.25
C VAL A 465 -41.25 11.05 -37.92
N ASN A 466 -41.65 11.18 -36.65
CA ASN A 466 -43.03 10.99 -36.24
C ASN A 466 -43.72 12.36 -36.38
N ASP A 467 -44.98 12.41 -36.84
CA ASP A 467 -45.76 13.62 -37.22
C ASP A 467 -46.05 14.62 -36.06
N GLN A 468 -45.09 14.89 -35.18
CA GLN A 468 -45.19 15.93 -34.16
C GLN A 468 -44.53 17.22 -34.69
N PRO A 469 -45.20 18.38 -34.62
CA PRO A 469 -44.72 19.64 -35.19
C PRO A 469 -43.52 20.23 -34.44
N THR A 470 -43.21 19.72 -33.25
CA THR A 470 -42.10 20.20 -32.41
C THR A 470 -41.41 19.04 -31.68
N THR A 471 -40.13 19.24 -31.32
CA THR A 471 -39.32 18.33 -30.53
C THR A 471 -38.56 19.09 -29.45
N ASN A 472 -38.24 18.44 -28.33
CA ASN A 472 -37.42 19.04 -27.28
C ASN A 472 -35.96 18.65 -27.46
N VAL A 473 -35.07 19.64 -27.38
CA VAL A 473 -33.62 19.45 -27.30
C VAL A 473 -33.14 19.89 -25.92
N THR A 474 -32.24 19.11 -25.32
CA THR A 474 -31.70 19.37 -23.99
C THR A 474 -30.17 19.43 -24.06
N ALA A 475 -29.61 20.46 -23.43
CA ALA A 475 -28.19 20.55 -23.09
C ALA A 475 -28.05 20.34 -21.58
N GLU A 476 -27.17 19.44 -21.15
CA GLU A 476 -26.93 19.07 -19.75
C GLU A 476 -25.45 19.26 -19.40
N GLY A 477 -25.14 19.39 -18.11
CA GLY A 477 -23.75 19.52 -17.63
C GLY A 477 -23.12 20.88 -17.89
N ILE A 478 -23.94 21.94 -18.04
CA ILE A 478 -23.43 23.30 -18.26
C ILE A 478 -22.91 23.84 -16.94
N VAL A 479 -21.60 24.11 -16.90
CA VAL A 479 -20.89 24.62 -15.73
C VAL A 479 -20.37 26.03 -16.04
N LYS A 480 -20.42 26.92 -15.05
CA LYS A 480 -19.82 28.24 -15.09
C LYS A 480 -19.12 28.51 -13.76
N ASP A 481 -17.87 28.96 -13.81
CA ASP A 481 -17.03 29.21 -12.63
C ASP A 481 -16.95 27.99 -11.68
N GLY A 482 -16.87 26.78 -12.25
CA GLY A 482 -16.78 25.52 -11.52
C GLY A 482 -18.07 25.02 -10.86
N ALA A 483 -19.19 25.74 -11.01
CA ALA A 483 -20.50 25.35 -10.49
C ALA A 483 -21.54 25.16 -11.61
N LEU A 484 -22.57 24.33 -11.38
CA LEU A 484 -23.67 24.16 -12.32
C LEU A 484 -24.32 25.52 -12.61
N SER A 485 -24.44 25.84 -13.89
CA SER A 485 -24.94 27.14 -14.35
C SER A 485 -26.44 27.28 -14.05
N ASP A 486 -26.84 28.44 -13.52
CA ASP A 486 -28.23 28.82 -13.27
C ASP A 486 -28.47 30.25 -13.77
N GLY A 487 -29.41 30.40 -14.72
CA GLY A 487 -29.78 31.69 -15.32
C GLY A 487 -28.97 32.14 -16.54
N ASP A 488 -28.03 31.34 -17.06
CA ASP A 488 -27.28 31.68 -18.27
C ASP A 488 -28.06 31.32 -19.54
N LYS A 489 -27.89 32.11 -20.61
CA LYS A 489 -28.64 31.96 -21.85
C LYS A 489 -27.99 30.95 -22.80
N VAL A 490 -28.69 29.88 -23.15
CA VAL A 490 -28.29 28.84 -24.12
C VAL A 490 -29.07 29.01 -25.41
N THR A 491 -28.37 29.17 -26.53
CA THR A 491 -28.98 29.29 -27.87
C THR A 491 -28.73 28.01 -28.66
N PHE A 492 -29.80 27.36 -29.11
CA PHE A 492 -29.75 26.18 -29.97
C PHE A 492 -29.74 26.63 -31.43
N THR A 493 -28.85 26.06 -32.25
CA THR A 493 -28.68 26.42 -33.66
C THR A 493 -28.73 25.21 -34.57
N ILE A 494 -29.24 25.37 -35.79
CA ILE A 494 -29.15 24.37 -36.88
C ILE A 494 -28.45 25.04 -38.06
N GLY A 495 -27.37 24.43 -38.58
CA GLY A 495 -26.57 25.01 -39.67
C GLY A 495 -26.05 26.43 -39.37
N GLY A 496 -25.77 26.71 -38.09
CA GLY A 496 -25.35 28.04 -37.61
C GLY A 496 -26.47 29.08 -37.48
N GLN A 497 -27.73 28.74 -37.78
CA GLN A 497 -28.87 29.64 -37.57
C GLN A 497 -29.57 29.35 -36.23
N PRO A 498 -29.83 30.36 -35.38
CA PRO A 498 -30.56 30.17 -34.12
C PRO A 498 -31.99 29.70 -34.35
N VAL A 499 -32.36 28.61 -33.68
CA VAL A 499 -33.72 28.02 -33.76
C VAL A 499 -34.47 28.10 -32.44
N ALA A 500 -33.77 28.10 -31.31
CA ALA A 500 -34.38 28.29 -30.00
C ALA A 500 -33.39 28.87 -28.98
N THR A 501 -33.91 29.39 -27.88
CA THR A 501 -33.09 29.86 -26.75
C THR A 501 -33.81 29.59 -25.44
N ASN A 502 -33.10 29.07 -24.46
CA ASN A 502 -33.58 29.00 -23.08
C ASN A 502 -32.49 29.41 -22.08
N VAL A 503 -32.84 29.49 -20.80
CA VAL A 503 -31.90 29.71 -19.70
C VAL A 503 -31.57 28.40 -18.99
N THR A 504 -30.37 28.29 -18.45
CA THR A 504 -29.95 27.16 -17.62
C THR A 504 -30.66 27.16 -16.27
N SER A 505 -30.88 25.96 -15.76
CA SER A 505 -31.29 25.67 -14.38
C SER A 505 -30.55 24.40 -13.96
N ASP A 506 -29.72 24.49 -12.92
CA ASP A 506 -28.91 23.36 -12.42
C ASP A 506 -28.06 22.69 -13.53
N GLY A 507 -27.46 23.51 -14.39
CA GLY A 507 -26.64 23.06 -15.52
C GLY A 507 -27.40 22.42 -16.67
N VAL A 508 -28.74 22.53 -16.69
CA VAL A 508 -29.59 21.98 -17.75
C VAL A 508 -30.37 23.10 -18.44
N ALA A 509 -30.40 23.09 -19.77
CA ALA A 509 -31.28 23.94 -20.58
C ALA A 509 -32.03 23.07 -21.61
N THR A 510 -33.37 23.13 -21.60
CA THR A 510 -34.21 22.42 -22.57
C THR A 510 -35.01 23.41 -23.41
N ALA A 511 -35.01 23.28 -24.73
CA ALA A 511 -35.81 24.12 -25.61
C ALA A 511 -36.64 23.29 -26.59
N GLU A 512 -37.83 23.80 -26.92
CA GLU A 512 -38.70 23.23 -27.94
C GLU A 512 -38.31 23.81 -29.31
N VAL A 513 -38.06 22.94 -30.29
CA VAL A 513 -37.64 23.28 -31.66
C VAL A 513 -38.68 22.76 -32.64
N ASN A 514 -39.04 23.58 -33.64
CA ASN A 514 -40.01 23.22 -34.66
C ASN A 514 -39.38 22.26 -35.68
N ALA A 515 -40.05 21.13 -35.94
CA ALA A 515 -39.60 20.13 -36.88
C ALA A 515 -39.61 20.61 -38.35
N GLU A 516 -40.35 21.68 -38.69
CA GLU A 516 -40.31 22.33 -40.01
C GLU A 516 -39.09 23.24 -40.21
N THR A 517 -38.31 23.50 -39.14
CA THR A 517 -37.03 24.24 -39.19
C THR A 517 -35.79 23.32 -39.13
N LEU A 518 -36.01 22.02 -38.92
CA LEU A 518 -35.05 20.92 -39.10
C LEU A 518 -35.10 20.44 -40.55
#